data_AF-A0A0B1XZY3-F1
#
_entry.id   AF-A0A0B1XZY3-F1
#
_cell.length_a   1.000
_cell.length_b   1.000
_cell.length_c   1.000
_cell.angle_alpha   90.00
_cell.angle_beta   90.00
_cell.angle_gamma   90.00
#
_symmetry.space_group_name_H-M   'P 1'
#
loop_
_entity.id
_entity.type
_entity.pdbx_description
1 polymer ?
#
loop_
_entity_poly.entity_id
_entity_poly.type
_entity_poly.pdbx_seq_one_letter_code
_entity_poly.pdbx_strand_id
1 'polypeptide(L)'
;MTHRKRHYLSGALAAREFLRRTQADLRVHRQFRPSALRWEFASAIGMHPPEYRAGFLDAIGVYLLTTLEGVLVDPYRWEVLDLLEREEN
;
A
#
# COMPACT_ATOMS: atom_id res chain seq x y z
N MET A 1 7.02 9.32 -18.17
CA MET A 1 5.90 9.27 -17.20
C MET A 1 5.40 10.67 -16.89
N THR A 2 4.08 10.89 -16.91
CA THR A 2 3.47 12.16 -16.48
C THR A 2 3.70 12.38 -14.98
N HIS A 3 3.66 13.63 -14.52
CA HIS A 3 3.81 13.97 -13.09
C HIS A 3 2.75 13.28 -12.23
N ARG A 4 1.52 13.19 -12.75
CA ARG A 4 0.39 12.50 -12.12
C ARG A 4 0.66 11.00 -11.90
N LYS A 5 1.11 10.30 -12.94
CA LYS A 5 1.45 8.87 -12.85
C LYS A 5 2.61 8.61 -11.87
N ARG A 6 3.60 9.50 -11.80
CA ARG A 6 4.69 9.39 -10.82
C ARG A 6 4.18 9.49 -9.37
N HIS A 7 3.26 10.42 -9.08
CA HIS A 7 2.66 10.53 -7.74
C HIS A 7 1.88 9.28 -7.38
N TYR A 8 1.07 8.78 -8.32
CA TYR A 8 0.30 7.54 -8.14
C TYR A 8 1.20 6.34 -7.79
N LEU A 9 2.21 6.05 -8.61
CA LEU A 9 3.12 4.94 -8.36
C LEU A 9 3.91 5.13 -7.06
N SER A 10 4.27 6.37 -6.71
CA SER A 10 4.94 6.66 -5.43
C SER A 10 4.04 6.36 -4.22
N GLY A 11 2.75 6.65 -4.33
CA GLY A 11 1.75 6.29 -3.33
C GLY A 11 1.62 4.77 -3.15
N ALA A 12 1.57 4.03 -4.27
CA ALA A 12 1.51 2.57 -4.25
C ALA A 12 2.74 1.95 -3.57
N LEU A 13 3.94 2.48 -3.82
CA LEU A 13 5.15 2.04 -3.13
C LEU A 13 5.11 2.34 -1.62
N ALA A 14 4.55 3.47 -1.22
CA ALA A 14 4.39 3.81 0.19
C ALA A 14 3.42 2.87 0.92
N ALA A 15 2.37 2.40 0.24
CA ALA A 15 1.48 1.37 0.78
C ALA A 15 2.21 0.04 1.01
N ARG A 16 3.05 -0.40 0.06
CA ARG A 16 3.90 -1.58 0.25
C ARG A 16 4.82 -1.43 1.47
N GLU A 17 5.43 -0.26 1.65
CA GLU A 17 6.29 0.00 2.81
C GLU A 17 5.50 0.02 4.13
N PHE A 18 4.31 0.61 4.14
CA PHE A 18 3.40 0.54 5.29
C PHE A 18 3.05 -0.90 5.67
N LEU A 19 2.77 -1.76 4.69
CA LEU A 19 2.49 -3.18 4.92
C LEU A 19 3.71 -3.92 5.46
N ARG A 20 4.91 -3.65 4.96
CA ARG A 20 6.17 -4.21 5.49
C ARG A 20 6.36 -3.86 6.96
N ARG A 21 6.24 -2.58 7.32
CA ARG A 21 6.33 -2.11 8.72
C ARG A 21 5.28 -2.78 9.60
N THR A 22 4.02 -2.81 9.14
CA THR A 22 2.92 -3.43 9.90
C THR A 22 3.16 -4.92 10.15
N GLN A 23 3.64 -5.66 9.15
CA GLN A 23 3.97 -7.08 9.33
C GLN A 23 5.19 -7.29 10.25
N ALA A 24 6.21 -6.44 10.15
CA ALA A 24 7.37 -6.51 11.04
C ALA A 24 6.96 -6.26 12.50
N ASP A 25 6.16 -5.21 12.76
CA ASP A 25 5.63 -4.89 14.09
C ASP A 25 4.79 -6.03 14.65
N LEU A 26 3.94 -6.64 13.83
CA LEU A 26 3.16 -7.83 14.21
C LEU A 26 4.06 -9.02 14.56
N ARG A 27 5.10 -9.29 13.78
CA ARG A 27 6.02 -10.42 14.01
C ARG A 27 6.86 -10.22 15.28
N VAL A 28 7.42 -9.02 15.46
CA VAL A 28 8.36 -8.71 16.54
C VAL A 28 7.62 -8.45 17.84
N HIS A 29 6.56 -7.65 17.81
CA HIS A 29 5.87 -7.18 19.01
C HIS A 29 4.56 -7.92 19.31
N ARG A 30 4.04 -8.74 18.37
CA ARG A 30 2.72 -9.40 18.48
C ARG A 30 1.58 -8.43 18.75
N GLN A 31 1.73 -7.18 18.32
CA GLN A 31 0.74 -6.12 18.50
C GLN A 31 0.02 -5.85 17.19
N PHE A 32 -1.27 -6.16 17.16
CA PHE A 32 -2.15 -5.71 16.08
C PHE A 32 -2.76 -4.35 16.44
N ARG A 33 -2.56 -3.36 15.56
CA ARG A 33 -3.10 -2.01 15.73
C ARG A 33 -4.11 -1.72 14.62
N PRO A 34 -5.41 -1.98 14.83
CA PRO A 34 -6.42 -1.79 13.79
C PRO A 34 -6.55 -0.33 13.33
N SER A 35 -6.14 0.64 14.16
CA SER A 35 -6.13 2.06 13.84
C SER A 35 -4.91 2.53 13.05
N ALA A 36 -3.89 1.69 12.84
CA ALA A 36 -2.61 2.09 12.23
C ALA A 36 -2.80 2.66 10.82
N LEU A 37 -3.60 2.01 9.98
CA LEU A 37 -3.88 2.49 8.61
C LEU A 37 -4.57 3.86 8.63
N ARG A 38 -5.55 4.05 9.52
CA ARG A 38 -6.24 5.34 9.67
C ARG A 38 -5.26 6.43 10.12
N TRP A 39 -4.36 6.10 11.04
CA TRP A 39 -3.36 7.03 11.56
C TRP A 39 -2.35 7.42 10.48
N GLU A 40 -1.77 6.44 9.78
CA GLU A 40 -0.83 6.66 8.66
C GLU A 40 -1.49 7.52 7.57
N PHE A 41 -2.75 7.25 7.26
CA PHE A 41 -3.48 8.02 6.25
C PHE A 41 -3.70 9.47 6.69
N ALA A 42 -4.09 9.69 7.96
CA ALA A 42 -4.31 11.03 8.48
C ALA A 42 -3.01 11.84 8.66
N SER A 43 -1.90 11.20 9.03
CA SER A 43 -0.66 11.88 9.42
C SER A 43 0.35 12.04 8.30
N ALA A 44 0.54 11.01 7.47
CA ALA A 44 1.60 10.98 6.47
C ALA A 44 1.01 11.11 5.06
N ILE A 45 0.04 10.26 4.73
CA ILE A 45 -0.48 10.15 3.36
C ILE A 45 -1.39 11.32 2.99
N GLY A 46 -2.19 11.81 3.93
CA GLY A 46 -3.20 12.85 3.71
C GLY A 46 -2.62 14.19 3.21
N MET A 47 -1.36 14.47 3.52
CA MET A 47 -0.64 15.68 3.11
C MET A 47 -0.13 15.63 1.66
N HIS A 48 -0.14 14.46 1.02
CA HIS A 48 0.32 14.30 -0.36
C HIS A 48 -0.78 14.65 -1.40
N PRO A 49 -0.39 14.87 -2.67
CA PRO A 49 -1.33 15.12 -3.75
C PRO A 49 -2.38 14.00 -3.91
N PRO A 50 -3.57 14.31 -4.48
CA PRO A 50 -4.66 13.35 -4.63
C PRO A 50 -4.24 12.01 -5.25
N GLU A 51 -3.37 12.03 -6.25
CA GLU A 51 -3.00 10.82 -6.98
C GLU A 51 -2.05 9.93 -6.19
N TYR A 52 -1.21 10.52 -5.35
CA TYR A 52 -0.43 9.75 -4.38
C TYR A 52 -1.35 9.03 -3.39
N ARG A 53 -2.38 9.72 -2.88
CA ARG A 53 -3.35 9.12 -1.96
C ARG A 53 -4.13 7.99 -2.63
N ALA A 54 -4.50 8.17 -3.91
CA ALA A 54 -5.17 7.14 -4.70
C ALA A 54 -4.28 5.90 -4.85
N GLY A 55 -3.03 6.06 -5.31
CA GLY A 55 -2.12 4.92 -5.47
C GLY A 55 -1.83 4.18 -4.15
N PHE A 56 -1.75 4.91 -3.03
CA PHE A 56 -1.63 4.29 -1.71
C PHE A 56 -2.85 3.43 -1.37
N LEU A 57 -4.07 3.96 -1.52
CA LEU A 57 -5.28 3.22 -1.19
C LEU A 57 -5.54 2.05 -2.14
N ASP A 58 -5.29 2.23 -3.44
CA ASP A 58 -5.45 1.19 -4.44
C ASP A 58 -4.53 0.00 -4.17
N ALA A 59 -3.25 0.27 -3.85
CA ALA A 59 -2.32 -0.79 -3.45
C ALA A 59 -2.80 -1.54 -2.19
N ILE A 60 -3.30 -0.85 -1.16
CA ILE A 60 -3.91 -1.54 0.00
C ILE A 60 -5.11 -2.38 -0.42
N GLY A 61 -5.96 -1.86 -1.31
CA GLY A 61 -7.11 -2.59 -1.88
C GLY A 61 -6.69 -3.87 -2.59
N VAL A 62 -5.71 -3.80 -3.49
CA VAL A 62 -5.16 -4.96 -4.20
C VAL A 62 -4.61 -5.99 -3.21
N TYR A 63 -3.80 -5.56 -2.24
CA TYR A 63 -3.28 -6.45 -1.20
C TYR A 63 -4.41 -7.20 -0.47
N LEU A 64 -5.47 -6.49 -0.07
CA LEU A 64 -6.61 -7.09 0.62
C LEU A 64 -7.35 -8.08 -0.27
N LEU A 65 -7.69 -7.69 -1.50
CA LEU A 65 -8.41 -8.56 -2.44
C LEU A 65 -7.63 -9.83 -2.76
N THR A 66 -6.36 -9.71 -3.13
CA THR A 66 -5.48 -10.85 -3.39
C THR A 66 -5.35 -11.77 -2.16
N THR A 67 -5.25 -11.19 -0.96
CA THR A 67 -5.21 -11.98 0.28
C THR A 67 -6.53 -12.72 0.52
N LEU A 68 -7.67 -12.08 0.26
CA LEU A 68 -9.00 -12.67 0.41
C LEU A 68 -9.27 -13.80 -0.60
N GLU A 69 -8.61 -13.77 -1.75
CA GLU A 69 -8.59 -14.88 -2.72
C GLU A 69 -7.73 -16.08 -2.26
N GLY A 70 -7.11 -15.98 -1.08
CA GLY A 70 -6.26 -17.04 -0.51
C GLY A 70 -4.81 -16.99 -0.98
N VAL A 71 -4.41 -15.94 -1.71
CA VAL A 71 -3.03 -15.75 -2.17
C VAL A 71 -2.24 -15.02 -1.08
N LEU A 72 -1.18 -15.66 -0.57
CA LEU A 72 -0.29 -15.04 0.38
C LEU A 72 0.59 -13.98 -0.31
N VAL A 73 0.30 -12.70 -0.06
CA VAL A 73 1.13 -11.60 -0.54
C VAL A 73 2.26 -11.35 0.45
N ASP A 74 3.51 -11.45 -0.02
CA ASP A 74 4.71 -11.06 0.74
C ASP A 74 5.14 -9.63 0.35
N PRO A 75 4.88 -8.59 1.19
CA PRO A 75 5.23 -7.21 0.89
C PRO A 75 6.72 -6.97 0.65
N TYR A 76 7.60 -7.90 1.05
CA TYR A 76 9.04 -7.79 0.79
C TYR A 76 9.42 -8.13 -0.65
N ARG A 77 8.63 -8.99 -1.30
CA ARG A 77 8.84 -9.46 -2.68
C ARG A 77 7.73 -9.00 -3.63
N TRP A 78 6.76 -8.24 -3.12
CA TRP A 78 5.58 -7.85 -3.87
C TRP A 78 5.89 -6.76 -4.91
N GLU A 79 5.73 -7.11 -6.17
CA GLU A 79 5.85 -6.23 -7.35
C GLU A 79 4.54 -5.45 -7.57
N VAL A 80 4.20 -4.58 -6.61
CA VAL A 80 2.93 -3.83 -6.60
C VAL A 80 2.71 -2.97 -7.85
N LEU A 81 3.78 -2.43 -8.43
CA LEU A 81 3.67 -1.56 -9.62
C LEU A 81 3.23 -2.35 -10.84
N ASP A 82 3.82 -3.54 -11.06
CA ASP A 82 3.49 -4.40 -12.19
C ASP A 82 2.03 -4.87 -12.15
N LEU A 83 1.49 -5.09 -10.95
CA LEU A 83 0.07 -5.44 -10.78
C LEU A 83 -0.85 -4.26 -11.12
N LEU A 84 -0.53 -3.06 -10.61
CA LEU A 84 -1.35 -1.88 -10.89
C LEU A 84 -1.27 -1.44 -12.36
N GLU A 85 -0.14 -1.66 -13.04
CA GLU A 85 -0.02 -1.38 -14.47
C GLU A 85 -0.74 -2.42 -15.35
N ARG A 86 -1.00 -3.64 -14.85
CA ARG A 86 -1.80 -4.66 -15.55
C ARG A 86 -3.30 -4.38 -15.48
N GLU A 87 -3.78 -3.79 -14.39
CA GLU A 87 -5.20 -3.43 -14.19
C GLU A 87 -5.59 -2.09 -14.84
N GLU A 88 -4.62 -1.27 -15.28
CA GLU A 88 -4.84 0.01 -15.98
C GLU A 88 -5.08 -0.19 -17.51
N ASN A 89 -4.87 -1.39 -18.05
CA ASN A 89 -5.07 -1.78 -19.46
C ASN A 89 -6.31 -2.66 -19.66
#